data_AF-A0A855GMB0-F1
#
_entry.id   AF-A0A855GMB0-F1
#
_cell.length_a   1.000
_cell.length_b   1.000
_cell.length_c   1.000
_cell.angle_alpha   90.00
_cell.angle_beta   90.00
_cell.angle_gamma   90.00
#
_symmetry.space_group_name_H-M   'P 1'
#
loop_
_entity.id
_entity.type
_entity.pdbx_description
1 polymer ?
#
loop_
_entity_poly.entity_id
_entity_poly.type
_entity_poly.pdbx_seq_one_letter_code
_entity_poly.pdbx_strand_id
1 'polypeptide(L)'
;MKATPMGQYWIENKHRSKVSYNAYRERVVKRGMTFEEAITSPKERFNNTSDEYKKWSDIAVENGINKNIFWHRHFTFKWSLKKAATTPIRKRKVVDSGRQTVIRMIEAGAPIPKKYIERYPDLFNARTGA
;
A
#
# COMPACT_ATOMS: atom_id res chain seq x y z
N MET A 1 12.34 -24.69 -36.13
CA MET A 1 11.75 -23.40 -36.53
C MET A 1 12.86 -22.36 -36.52
N LYS A 2 13.11 -21.66 -37.63
CA LYS A 2 14.15 -20.60 -37.66
C LYS A 2 13.69 -19.43 -36.79
N ALA A 3 14.58 -18.88 -35.97
CA ALA A 3 14.28 -17.70 -35.17
C ALA A 3 13.96 -16.51 -36.09
N THR A 4 12.94 -15.73 -35.75
CA THR A 4 12.60 -14.50 -36.46
C THR A 4 13.79 -13.53 -36.39
N PRO A 5 14.07 -12.70 -37.42
CA PRO A 5 15.19 -11.74 -37.38
C PRO A 5 15.23 -10.89 -36.10
N MET A 6 14.05 -10.46 -35.63
CA MET A 6 13.88 -9.75 -34.36
C MET A 6 14.34 -10.57 -33.13
N GLY A 7 14.01 -11.86 -33.09
CA GLY A 7 14.34 -12.76 -31.99
C GLY A 7 15.82 -13.14 -31.97
N GLN A 8 16.41 -13.37 -33.15
CA GLN A 8 17.83 -13.64 -33.29
C GLN A 8 18.67 -12.44 -32.81
N TYR A 9 18.33 -11.24 -33.30
CA TYR A 9 18.99 -10.00 -32.89
C TYR A 9 18.90 -9.77 -31.37
N TRP A 10 17.74 -10.07 -30.76
CA TRP A 10 17.59 -9.98 -29.31
C TRP A 10 18.49 -10.95 -28.56
N ILE A 11 18.58 -12.21 -28.98
CA ILE A 11 19.42 -13.22 -28.30
C ILE A 11 20.88 -12.78 -28.28
N GLU A 12 21.37 -12.23 -29.40
CA GLU A 12 22.73 -11.72 -29.56
C GLU A 12 22.99 -10.48 -28.69
N ASN A 13 22.02 -9.57 -28.58
CA ASN A 13 22.21 -8.24 -27.96
C ASN A 13 21.58 -8.07 -26.58
N LYS A 14 20.88 -9.08 -26.03
CA LYS A 14 20.18 -8.98 -24.73
C LYS A 14 21.09 -8.58 -23.57
N HIS A 15 22.38 -8.93 -23.63
CA HIS A 15 23.36 -8.66 -22.58
C HIS A 15 23.65 -7.16 -22.42
N ARG A 16 23.45 -6.35 -23.47
CA ARG A 16 23.62 -4.88 -23.45
C ARG A 16 22.30 -4.11 -23.48
N SER A 17 21.17 -4.81 -23.56
CA SER A 17 19.85 -4.17 -23.62
C SER A 17 19.51 -3.48 -22.30
N LYS A 18 19.00 -2.25 -22.38
CA LYS A 18 18.50 -1.49 -21.22
C LYS A 18 17.03 -1.76 -20.92
N VAL A 19 16.39 -2.63 -21.70
CA VAL A 19 14.96 -2.97 -21.57
C VAL A 19 14.75 -4.47 -21.58
N SER A 20 13.55 -4.93 -21.22
CA SER A 20 13.17 -6.35 -21.28
C SER A 20 12.73 -6.76 -22.70
N TYR A 21 12.71 -8.08 -22.97
CA TYR A 21 12.26 -8.61 -24.26
C TYR A 21 10.86 -8.14 -24.65
N ASN A 22 9.94 -8.06 -23.67
CA ASN A 22 8.58 -7.59 -23.92
C ASN A 22 8.55 -6.13 -24.37
N ALA A 23 9.35 -5.26 -23.74
CA ALA A 23 9.45 -3.86 -24.13
C ALA A 23 10.12 -3.70 -25.50
N TYR A 24 11.19 -4.45 -25.78
CA TYR A 24 11.82 -4.52 -27.10
C TYR A 24 10.82 -4.96 -28.19
N ARG A 25 10.10 -6.05 -27.96
CA ARG A 25 9.08 -6.57 -28.88
C ARG A 25 7.97 -5.56 -29.13
N GLU A 26 7.47 -4.90 -28.08
CA GLU A 26 6.46 -3.84 -28.21
C GLU A 26 6.98 -2.68 -29.06
N ARG A 27 8.23 -2.25 -28.85
CA ARG A 27 8.85 -1.16 -29.61
C ARG A 27 9.00 -1.48 -31.10
N VAL A 28 9.46 -2.68 -31.42
CA VAL A 28 9.62 -3.12 -32.81
C VAL A 28 8.25 -3.32 -33.49
N VAL A 29 7.34 -4.07 -32.86
CA VAL A 29 6.08 -4.48 -33.49
C VAL A 29 5.03 -3.38 -33.50
N LYS A 30 4.87 -2.63 -32.41
CA LYS A 30 3.81 -1.61 -32.29
C LYS A 30 4.29 -0.20 -32.62
N ARG A 31 5.54 0.13 -32.31
CA ARG A 31 6.10 1.48 -32.49
C ARG A 31 6.98 1.60 -33.73
N GLY A 32 7.26 0.50 -34.43
CA GLY A 32 8.08 0.49 -35.64
C GLY A 32 9.54 0.88 -35.42
N MET A 33 10.05 0.81 -34.19
CA MET A 33 11.44 1.14 -33.89
C MET A 33 12.40 0.14 -34.54
N THR A 34 13.59 0.60 -34.90
CA THR A 34 14.68 -0.30 -35.31
C THR A 34 15.13 -1.17 -34.13
N PHE A 35 15.80 -2.29 -34.42
CA PHE A 35 16.22 -3.20 -33.35
C PHE A 35 17.22 -2.56 -32.37
N GLU A 36 18.13 -1.71 -32.89
CA GLU A 36 19.12 -0.98 -32.08
C GLU A 36 18.44 0.07 -31.18
N GLU A 37 17.55 0.89 -31.75
CA GLU A 37 16.79 1.89 -30.98
C GLU A 37 15.92 1.22 -29.92
N ALA A 38 15.33 0.06 -30.24
CA ALA A 38 14.45 -0.66 -29.35
C ALA A 38 15.15 -1.20 -28.10
N ILE A 39 16.45 -1.52 -28.14
CA ILE A 39 17.22 -1.99 -26.98
C ILE A 39 17.95 -0.88 -26.21
N THR A 40 18.26 0.25 -26.87
CA THR A 40 19.03 1.36 -26.29
C THR A 40 18.15 2.46 -25.70
N SER A 41 16.96 2.69 -26.27
CA SER A 41 16.08 3.76 -25.82
C SER A 41 15.67 3.57 -24.35
N PRO A 42 15.76 4.62 -23.51
CA PRO A 42 15.33 4.52 -22.11
C PRO A 42 13.84 4.17 -22.02
N LYS A 43 13.44 3.40 -21.00
CA LYS A 43 12.03 3.12 -20.76
C LYS A 43 11.39 4.34 -20.12
N GLU A 44 10.57 5.06 -20.87
CA GLU A 44 9.74 6.13 -20.34
C GLU A 44 8.80 5.57 -19.28
N ARG A 45 8.89 6.10 -18.05
CA ARG A 45 7.89 5.86 -17.02
C ARG A 45 6.77 6.85 -17.24
N PHE A 46 5.77 6.46 -18.02
CA PHE A 46 4.53 7.21 -18.07
C PHE A 46 3.84 7.07 -16.72
N ASN A 47 3.94 8.12 -15.91
CA ASN A 47 3.03 8.29 -14.79
C ASN A 47 1.67 8.64 -15.40
N ASN A 48 0.82 7.65 -15.65
CA ASN A 48 -0.55 7.82 -16.16
C ASN A 48 -1.49 8.54 -15.16
N THR A 49 -0.92 9.25 -14.20
CA THR A 49 -1.60 9.92 -13.12
C THR A 49 -1.75 11.39 -13.50
N SER A 50 -2.99 11.85 -13.65
CA SER A 50 -3.32 13.25 -13.90
C SER A 50 -2.62 14.17 -12.89
N ASP A 51 -2.22 15.36 -13.32
CA ASP A 51 -1.61 16.36 -12.45
C ASP A 51 -2.58 16.81 -11.34
N GLU A 52 -3.89 16.77 -11.60
CA GLU A 52 -4.91 16.99 -10.58
C GLU A 52 -4.84 15.92 -9.48
N TYR A 53 -4.66 14.65 -9.85
CA TYR A 53 -4.53 13.56 -8.87
C TYR A 53 -3.29 13.76 -8.01
N LYS A 54 -2.15 14.14 -8.59
CA LYS A 54 -0.91 14.39 -7.84
C LYS A 54 -1.12 15.50 -6.81
N LYS A 55 -1.71 16.63 -7.24
CA LYS A 55 -2.05 17.75 -6.36
C LYS A 55 -2.90 17.31 -5.16
N TRP A 56 -3.98 16.56 -5.40
CA TRP A 56 -4.83 16.08 -4.30
C TRP A 56 -4.15 15.01 -3.44
N SER A 57 -3.29 14.18 -4.03
CA SER A 57 -2.49 13.20 -3.28
C SER A 57 -1.52 13.89 -2.32
N ASP A 58 -0.97 15.05 -2.68
CA ASP A 58 -0.05 15.79 -1.82
C ASP A 58 -0.83 16.51 -0.70
N ILE A 59 -1.98 17.13 -1.03
CA ILE A 59 -2.92 17.68 -0.02
C ILE A 59 -3.38 16.60 0.98
N ALA A 60 -3.60 15.36 0.51
CA ALA A 60 -3.96 14.26 1.40
C ALA A 60 -2.86 13.98 2.43
N VAL A 61 -1.60 14.00 2.01
CA VAL A 61 -0.45 13.79 2.90
C VAL A 61 -0.31 14.93 3.91
N GLU A 62 -0.50 16.17 3.49
CA GLU A 62 -0.54 17.35 4.38
C GLU A 62 -1.64 17.21 5.46
N ASN A 63 -2.78 16.62 5.09
CA ASN A 63 -3.88 16.31 6.01
C ASN A 63 -3.66 15.04 6.86
N GLY A 64 -2.47 14.45 6.83
CA GLY A 64 -2.13 13.23 7.58
C GLY A 64 -2.78 11.96 7.02
N ILE A 65 -3.26 11.97 5.78
CA ILE A 65 -3.84 10.82 5.10
C ILE A 65 -2.75 10.18 4.22
N ASN A 66 -2.46 8.91 4.50
CA ASN A 66 -1.52 8.13 3.70
C ASN A 66 -1.99 8.04 2.23
N LYS A 67 -1.06 8.16 1.27
CA LYS A 67 -1.34 8.06 -0.19
C LYS A 67 -2.12 6.79 -0.55
N ASN A 68 -1.87 5.66 0.12
CA ASN A 68 -2.60 4.42 -0.11
C ASN A 68 -4.07 4.53 0.35
N ILE A 69 -4.34 5.20 1.47
CA ILE A 69 -5.72 5.45 1.95
C ILE A 69 -6.43 6.40 1.00
N PHE A 70 -5.75 7.46 0.55
CA PHE A 70 -6.29 8.36 -0.47
C PHE A 70 -6.63 7.62 -1.77
N TRP A 71 -5.72 6.78 -2.26
CA TRP A 71 -5.93 5.93 -3.44
C TRP A 71 -7.15 5.02 -3.25
N HIS A 72 -7.25 4.34 -2.11
CA HIS A 72 -8.38 3.44 -1.83
C HIS A 72 -9.71 4.20 -1.73
N ARG A 73 -9.72 5.39 -1.13
CA ARG A 73 -10.91 6.26 -1.09
C ARG A 73 -11.38 6.66 -2.48
N HIS A 74 -10.46 7.01 -3.37
CA HIS A 74 -10.81 7.41 -4.72
C HIS A 74 -11.20 6.22 -5.61
N PHE A 75 -10.35 5.19 -5.70
CA PHE A 75 -10.54 4.09 -6.65
C PHE A 75 -11.49 3.00 -6.15
N THR A 76 -11.46 2.67 -4.86
CA THR A 76 -12.33 1.63 -4.27
C THR A 76 -13.65 2.22 -3.78
N PHE A 77 -13.60 3.29 -2.98
CA PHE A 77 -14.81 3.90 -2.42
C PHE A 77 -15.46 4.94 -3.34
N LYS A 78 -14.88 5.21 -4.51
CA LYS A 78 -15.40 6.12 -5.54
C LYS A 78 -15.64 7.54 -5.01
N TRP A 79 -14.84 8.00 -4.05
CA TRP A 79 -14.91 9.38 -3.57
C TRP A 79 -14.25 10.33 -4.57
N SER A 80 -14.73 11.57 -4.63
CA SER A 80 -14.02 12.63 -5.34
C SER A 80 -12.64 12.86 -4.72
N LEU A 81 -11.67 13.32 -5.53
CA LEU A 81 -10.30 13.58 -5.07
C LEU A 81 -10.28 14.51 -3.85
N LYS A 82 -11.06 15.60 -3.91
CA LYS A 82 -11.24 16.52 -2.78
C LYS A 82 -11.71 15.81 -1.52
N LYS A 83 -12.79 15.03 -1.60
CA LYS A 83 -13.35 14.32 -0.44
C LYS A 83 -12.37 13.28 0.11
N ALA A 84 -11.68 12.56 -0.77
CA ALA A 84 -10.68 11.57 -0.41
C ALA A 84 -9.49 12.19 0.36
N ALA A 85 -9.08 13.40 -0.03
CA ALA A 85 -7.93 14.10 0.54
C ALA A 85 -8.22 14.90 1.82
N THR A 86 -9.48 15.27 2.10
CA THR A 86 -9.81 16.15 3.25
C THR A 86 -10.54 15.43 4.40
N THR A 87 -11.12 14.26 4.16
CA THR A 87 -11.88 13.54 5.19
C THR A 87 -10.91 12.91 6.21
N PRO A 88 -10.96 13.21 7.51
CA PRO A 88 -10.01 12.65 8.48
C PRO A 88 -10.13 11.12 8.60
N ILE A 89 -9.03 10.45 8.96
CA ILE A 89 -9.03 9.02 9.26
C ILE A 89 -9.64 8.81 10.64
N ARG A 90 -10.66 7.96 10.74
CA ARG A 90 -11.23 7.58 12.03
C ARG A 90 -10.19 6.78 12.81
N LYS A 91 -9.66 7.35 13.89
CA LYS A 91 -8.77 6.62 14.80
C LYS A 91 -9.55 5.47 15.44
N ARG A 92 -9.07 4.23 15.28
CA ARG A 92 -9.63 3.09 16.01
C ARG A 92 -9.28 3.29 17.48
N LYS A 93 -10.30 3.37 18.35
CA LYS A 93 -10.05 3.29 19.80
C LYS A 93 -9.45 1.91 20.06
N VAL A 94 -8.22 1.87 20.56
CA VAL A 94 -7.64 0.63 21.08
C VAL A 94 -8.37 0.36 22.38
N VAL A 95 -9.49 -0.35 22.30
CA VAL A 95 -10.11 -0.92 23.49
C VAL A 95 -9.20 -2.06 23.88
N ASP A 96 -8.54 -1.98 25.04
CA ASP A 96 -7.84 -3.13 25.59
C ASP A 96 -8.90 -4.18 25.96
N SER A 97 -9.18 -5.06 25.00
CA SER A 97 -10.17 -6.11 25.14
C SER A 97 -9.82 -7.03 26.30
N GLY A 98 -8.53 -7.22 26.61
CA GLY A 98 -8.08 -8.01 27.74
C GLY A 98 -8.52 -7.38 29.06
N ARG A 99 -8.23 -6.08 29.25
CA ARG A 99 -8.63 -5.34 30.44
C ARG A 99 -10.15 -5.32 30.62
N GLN A 100 -10.91 -5.08 29.55
CA GLN A 100 -12.38 -5.07 29.62
C GLN A 100 -12.96 -6.45 29.94
N THR A 101 -12.38 -7.53 29.42
CA THR A 101 -12.78 -8.90 29.76
C THR A 101 -12.56 -9.17 31.25
N VAL A 102 -11.45 -8.72 31.81
CA VAL A 102 -11.16 -8.89 33.24
C VAL A 102 -12.16 -8.14 34.11
N ILE A 103 -12.51 -6.89 33.76
CA ILE A 103 -13.55 -6.13 34.44
C ILE A 103 -14.88 -6.89 34.45
N ARG A 104 -15.30 -7.46 33.32
CA ARG A 104 -16.53 -8.28 33.25
C ARG A 104 -16.46 -9.55 34.10
N MET A 105 -15.29 -10.19 34.20
CA MET A 105 -15.09 -11.35 35.06
C MET A 105 -15.23 -10.97 36.54
N ILE A 106 -14.67 -9.82 36.95
CA ILE A 106 -14.83 -9.27 38.30
C ILE A 106 -16.30 -8.98 38.60
N GLU A 107 -16.99 -8.28 37.70
CA GLU A 107 -18.42 -7.93 37.85
C GLU A 107 -19.32 -9.17 37.95
N ALA A 108 -19.02 -10.22 37.17
CA ALA A 108 -19.77 -11.48 37.19
C ALA A 108 -19.37 -12.43 38.34
N GLY A 109 -18.36 -12.08 39.14
CA GLY A 109 -17.80 -12.99 40.17
C GLY A 109 -17.16 -14.25 39.59
N ALA A 110 -16.74 -14.23 38.31
CA ALA A 110 -16.13 -15.36 37.65
C ALA A 110 -14.66 -15.54 38.11
N PRO A 111 -14.14 -16.78 38.15
CA PRO A 111 -12.73 -17.02 38.46
C PRO A 111 -11.82 -16.39 37.41
N ILE A 112 -10.79 -15.68 37.88
CA ILE A 112 -9.89 -14.89 37.02
C ILE A 112 -8.57 -15.64 36.82
N PRO A 113 -8.18 -15.99 35.58
CA PRO A 113 -6.91 -16.64 35.32
C PRO A 113 -5.71 -15.80 35.80
N LYS A 114 -4.72 -16.46 36.43
CA LYS A 114 -3.52 -15.81 37.01
C LYS A 114 -2.80 -14.85 36.05
N LYS A 115 -2.72 -15.20 34.76
CA LYS A 115 -2.13 -14.35 33.70
C LYS A 115 -2.74 -12.95 33.62
N TYR A 116 -4.01 -12.79 34.00
CA TYR A 116 -4.69 -11.49 33.99
C TYR A 116 -4.49 -10.71 35.29
N ILE A 117 -4.31 -11.41 36.41
CA ILE A 117 -3.94 -10.80 37.69
C ILE A 117 -2.52 -10.22 37.59
N GLU A 118 -1.60 -10.96 36.97
CA GLU A 118 -0.22 -10.49 36.72
C GLU A 118 -0.17 -9.36 35.70
N ARG A 119 -1.01 -9.41 34.65
CA ARG A 119 -1.04 -8.39 33.58
C ARG A 119 -1.74 -7.10 34.00
N TYR A 120 -2.77 -7.18 34.85
CA TYR A 120 -3.59 -6.04 35.29
C TYR A 120 -3.73 -6.01 36.83
N PRO A 121 -2.61 -5.91 37.59
CA PRO A 121 -2.64 -5.99 39.05
C PRO A 121 -3.40 -4.83 39.70
N ASP A 122 -3.47 -3.69 39.03
CA ASP A 122 -4.18 -2.49 39.47
C ASP A 122 -5.70 -2.70 39.62
N LEU A 123 -6.29 -3.64 38.87
CA LEU A 123 -7.71 -3.98 38.97
C LEU A 123 -8.08 -4.74 40.26
N PHE A 124 -7.08 -5.27 40.97
CA PHE A 124 -7.28 -6.13 42.15
C PHE A 124 -6.81 -5.48 43.45
N ASN A 125 -5.87 -4.55 43.37
CA ASN A 125 -5.16 -4.01 44.55
C ASN A 125 -5.81 -2.76 45.17
N ALA A 126 -7.00 -2.34 44.74
CA ALA A 126 -7.63 -1.06 45.12
C ALA A 126 -8.31 -1.05 46.52
N ARG A 127 -7.71 -1.68 47.54
CA ARG A 127 -8.29 -1.73 48.90
C ARG A 127 -7.28 -1.71 50.05
N THR A 128 -6.17 -1.00 49.91
CA THR A 128 -5.25 -0.71 51.03
C THR A 128 -5.00 0.79 51.10
N GLY A 129 -5.97 1.52 51.65
CA GLY A 129 -5.91 2.97 51.76
C GLY A 129 -7.23 3.59 52.21
N ALA A 130 -7.74 3.12 53.36
CA ALA A 130 -8.79 3.76 54.14
C ALA A 130 -8.48 3.53 55.61
#